data_AF-A0A9D0TIX7-F1
#
_entry.id   AF-A0A9D0TIX7-F1
#
_cell.length_a   1.000
_cell.length_b   1.000
_cell.length_c   1.000
_cell.angle_alpha   90.00
_cell.angle_beta   90.00
_cell.angle_gamma   90.00
#
_symmetry.space_group_name_H-M   'P 1'
#
loop_
_entity.id
_entity.type
_entity.pdbx_description
1 polymer ?
#
loop_
_entity_poly.entity_id
_entity_poly.type
_entity_poly.pdbx_seq_one_letter_code
_entity_poly.pdbx_strand_id
1 'polypeptide(L)'
;MPDVIRQFVVVILRGLGQLAFVGTVPGGVLVLLAITLVSPWAAMGALAGASIATVVSYWLPVYTRFQWTLGLSGYNAAVIGIFWGHFFAAGHWQIPLFVIALGLCLAVEFLLTRFLWRLDLPVLTLPAVVTAYCVAQIYAAMGGWFWGAGPLLPFGYGGFLLAVMVIVIAMATVSVFATVQAVILSGVTLLFALHIYPLDAMALIGLWGFTVASA
;
A
#
# COMPACT_ATOMS: atom_id res chain seq x y z
N MET A 1 22.69 0.56 -20.62
CA MET A 1 22.65 0.40 -19.14
C MET A 1 21.81 1.48 -18.44
N PRO A 2 21.96 2.79 -18.74
CA PRO A 2 21.14 3.86 -18.11
C PRO A 2 19.63 3.68 -18.32
N ASP A 3 19.23 3.20 -19.50
CA ASP A 3 17.82 3.02 -19.85
C ASP A 3 17.11 1.94 -19.05
N VAL A 4 17.83 0.88 -18.68
CA VAL A 4 17.29 -0.22 -17.87
C VAL A 4 17.01 0.25 -16.46
N ILE A 5 17.99 0.91 -15.82
CA ILE A 5 17.82 1.46 -14.46
C ILE A 5 16.67 2.47 -14.44
N ARG A 6 16.62 3.36 -15.44
CA ARG A 6 15.52 4.31 -15.60
C ARG A 6 14.16 3.61 -15.72
N GLN A 7 14.08 2.52 -16.47
CA GLN A 7 12.84 1.75 -16.60
C GLN A 7 12.40 1.15 -15.27
N PHE A 8 13.30 0.54 -14.50
CA PHE A 8 12.96 0.01 -13.17
C PHE A 8 12.45 1.11 -12.24
N VAL A 9 13.13 2.27 -12.19
CA VAL A 9 12.68 3.41 -11.38
C VAL A 9 11.29 3.87 -11.79
N VAL A 10 11.01 3.98 -13.09
CA VAL A 10 9.68 4.33 -13.62
C VAL A 10 8.63 3.32 -13.17
N VAL A 11 8.92 2.02 -13.27
CA VAL A 11 7.97 0.97 -12.89
C VAL A 11 7.72 0.95 -11.38
N ILE A 12 8.77 1.12 -10.57
CA ILE A 12 8.64 1.21 -9.10
C ILE A 12 7.76 2.39 -8.71
N LEU A 13 7.99 3.58 -9.29
CA LEU A 13 7.17 4.77 -9.01
C LEU A 13 5.73 4.57 -9.47
N ARG A 14 5.49 4.01 -10.66
CA ARG A 14 4.14 3.64 -11.09
C ARG A 14 3.48 2.67 -10.12
N GLY A 15 4.21 1.67 -9.64
CA GLY A 15 3.73 0.70 -8.66
C GLY A 15 3.36 1.33 -7.33
N LEU A 16 4.14 2.28 -6.81
CA LEU A 16 3.74 3.07 -5.65
C LEU A 16 2.47 3.88 -5.93
N GLY A 17 2.35 4.46 -7.12
CA GLY A 17 1.15 5.20 -7.55
C GLY A 17 -0.11 4.34 -7.58
N GLN A 18 0.00 3.05 -7.92
CA GLN A 18 -1.13 2.10 -7.93
C GLN A 18 -1.75 1.89 -6.54
N LEU A 19 -1.07 2.23 -5.44
CA LEU A 19 -1.68 2.20 -4.09
C LEU A 19 -2.91 3.12 -3.98
N ALA A 20 -2.94 4.19 -4.77
CA ALA A 20 -4.09 5.08 -4.91
C ALA A 20 -4.68 5.05 -6.33
N PHE A 21 -4.38 3.99 -7.10
CA PHE A 21 -4.78 3.80 -8.50
C PHE A 21 -4.31 4.93 -9.44
N VAL A 22 -3.23 5.62 -9.05
CA VAL A 22 -2.58 6.68 -9.81
C VAL A 22 -1.31 6.11 -10.45
N GLY A 23 -1.45 5.19 -11.40
CA GLY A 23 -0.36 4.44 -12.06
C GLY A 23 0.61 5.26 -12.93
N THR A 24 0.89 6.51 -12.56
CA THR A 24 1.81 7.44 -13.23
C THR A 24 3.03 7.70 -12.34
N VAL A 25 4.14 8.17 -12.94
CA VAL A 25 5.35 8.51 -12.17
C VAL A 25 5.11 9.67 -11.19
N PRO A 26 4.48 10.80 -11.60
CA PRO A 26 4.16 11.88 -10.66
C PRO A 26 3.21 11.40 -9.55
N GLY A 27 2.22 10.57 -9.89
CA GLY A 27 1.32 9.95 -8.91
C GLY A 27 2.07 9.15 -7.86
N GLY A 28 2.99 8.30 -8.29
CA GLY A 28 3.87 7.55 -7.38
C GLY A 28 4.70 8.41 -6.43
N VAL A 29 5.23 9.53 -6.92
CA VAL A 29 5.97 10.49 -6.09
C VAL A 29 5.05 11.13 -5.05
N LEU A 30 3.84 11.54 -5.44
CA LEU A 30 2.85 12.11 -4.52
C LEU A 30 2.40 11.09 -3.46
N VAL A 31 2.16 9.84 -3.86
CA VAL A 31 1.81 8.76 -2.92
C VAL A 31 2.95 8.50 -1.95
N LEU A 32 4.20 8.41 -2.42
CA LEU A 32 5.35 8.23 -1.54
C LEU A 32 5.53 9.41 -0.57
N LEU A 33 5.30 10.65 -1.04
CA LEU A 33 5.30 11.84 -0.19
C LEU A 33 4.20 11.75 0.89
N ALA A 34 2.98 11.37 0.52
CA ALA A 34 1.88 11.19 1.47
C ALA A 34 2.21 10.15 2.54
N ILE A 35 2.77 8.98 2.16
CA ILE A 35 3.20 7.97 3.13
C ILE A 35 4.30 8.54 4.04
N THR A 36 5.26 9.30 3.49
CA THR A 36 6.35 9.91 4.27
C THR A 36 5.82 10.90 5.31
N LEU A 37 4.81 11.69 4.95
CA LEU A 37 4.14 12.65 5.85
C LEU A 37 3.37 11.97 6.99
N VAL A 38 3.03 10.68 6.85
CA VAL A 38 2.48 9.86 7.94
C VAL A 38 3.60 9.20 8.72
N SER A 39 4.53 8.52 8.04
CA SER A 39 5.67 7.82 8.63
C SER A 39 6.79 7.61 7.61
N PRO A 40 7.98 8.23 7.79
CA PRO A 40 9.13 8.00 6.92
C PRO A 40 9.58 6.54 6.88
N TRP A 41 9.45 5.82 8.00
CA TRP A 41 9.79 4.39 8.06
C TRP A 41 8.83 3.53 7.25
N ALA A 42 7.54 3.87 7.25
CA ALA A 42 6.56 3.22 6.37
C ALA A 42 6.85 3.52 4.89
N ALA A 43 7.27 4.74 4.56
CA ALA A 43 7.67 5.10 3.19
C ALA A 43 8.90 4.32 2.72
N MET A 44 9.91 4.16 3.59
CA MET A 44 11.07 3.31 3.32
C MET A 44 10.67 1.85 3.08
N GLY A 45 9.79 1.32 3.93
CA GLY A 45 9.25 -0.03 3.76
C GLY A 45 8.47 -0.20 2.46
N ALA A 46 7.58 0.75 2.13
CA ALA A 46 6.83 0.77 0.87
C ALA A 46 7.77 0.72 -0.34
N LEU A 47 8.80 1.59 -0.33
CA LEU A 47 9.79 1.66 -1.40
C LEU A 47 10.60 0.36 -1.51
N ALA A 48 11.03 -0.22 -0.38
CA ALA A 48 11.76 -1.48 -0.35
C ALA A 48 10.91 -2.65 -0.91
N GLY A 49 9.67 -2.79 -0.43
CA GLY A 49 8.74 -3.81 -0.90
C GLY A 49 8.44 -3.68 -2.39
N ALA A 50 8.09 -2.47 -2.85
CA ALA A 50 7.83 -2.20 -4.27
C ALA A 50 9.04 -2.50 -5.15
N SER A 51 10.25 -2.12 -4.69
CA SER A 51 11.50 -2.33 -5.43
C SER A 51 11.81 -3.83 -5.57
N ILE A 52 11.79 -4.56 -4.46
CA ILE A 52 12.07 -6.01 -4.44
C ILE A 52 11.06 -6.74 -5.33
N ALA A 53 9.77 -6.49 -5.17
CA ALA A 53 8.74 -7.15 -5.96
C ALA A 53 8.81 -6.82 -7.44
N THR A 54 9.12 -5.57 -7.80
CA THR A 54 9.30 -5.16 -9.20
C THR A 54 10.50 -5.87 -9.84
N VAL A 55 11.62 -5.97 -9.10
CA VAL A 55 12.83 -6.67 -9.57
C VAL A 55 12.58 -8.17 -9.72
N VAL A 56 11.98 -8.81 -8.72
CA VAL A 56 11.69 -10.24 -8.75
C VAL A 56 10.68 -10.58 -9.85
N SER A 57 9.61 -9.80 -9.98
CA SER A 57 8.58 -9.99 -11.03
C SER A 57 9.09 -9.67 -12.43
N TYR A 58 10.25 -9.04 -12.58
CA TYR A 58 10.89 -8.94 -13.88
C TYR A 58 11.43 -10.30 -14.35
N TRP A 59 11.84 -11.18 -13.44
CA TRP A 59 12.38 -12.50 -13.78
C TRP A 59 11.34 -13.62 -13.67
N LEU A 60 10.27 -13.40 -12.92
CA LEU A 60 9.17 -14.35 -12.75
C LEU A 60 7.96 -14.00 -13.61
N PRO A 61 7.23 -14.99 -14.16
CA PRO A 61 6.08 -14.75 -15.02
C PRO A 61 4.80 -14.46 -14.19
N VAL A 62 4.86 -13.46 -13.31
CA VAL A 62 3.70 -12.97 -12.53
C VAL A 62 2.77 -12.15 -13.42
N TYR A 63 3.34 -11.23 -14.19
CA TYR A 63 2.64 -10.38 -15.13
C TYR A 63 3.30 -10.42 -16.50
N THR A 64 2.54 -10.11 -17.55
CA THR A 64 3.13 -9.84 -18.88
C THR A 64 4.07 -8.64 -18.79
N ARG A 65 5.01 -8.51 -19.75
CA ARG A 65 5.91 -7.35 -19.80
C ARG A 65 5.17 -6.02 -19.85
N PHE A 66 4.05 -5.97 -20.56
CA PHE A 66 3.20 -4.77 -20.62
C PHE A 66 2.58 -4.45 -19.26
N GLN A 67 1.96 -5.43 -18.59
CA GLN A 67 1.38 -5.23 -17.26
C GLN A 67 2.45 -4.86 -16.21
N TRP A 68 3.64 -5.43 -16.32
CA TRP A 68 4.77 -5.06 -15.49
C TRP A 68 5.14 -3.58 -15.67
N THR A 69 5.18 -3.03 -16.90
CA THR A 69 5.48 -1.60 -17.11
C THR A 69 4.41 -0.66 -16.56
N LEU A 70 3.20 -1.15 -16.27
CA LEU A 70 2.14 -0.40 -15.58
C LEU A 70 2.33 -0.35 -14.06
N GLY A 71 3.34 -1.02 -13.50
CA GLY A 71 3.63 -1.04 -12.07
C GLY A 71 2.78 -2.04 -11.25
N LEU A 72 2.03 -2.91 -11.92
CA LEU A 72 1.06 -3.80 -11.25
C LEU A 72 1.70 -4.82 -10.30
N SER A 73 2.97 -5.16 -10.47
CA SER A 73 3.69 -6.10 -9.60
C SER A 73 4.23 -5.49 -8.31
N GLY A 74 4.11 -4.17 -8.11
CA GLY A 74 4.82 -3.48 -7.01
C GLY A 74 3.95 -3.14 -5.81
N TYR A 75 2.67 -2.85 -6.01
CA TYR A 75 1.85 -2.19 -4.99
C TYR A 75 1.47 -3.12 -3.83
N ASN A 76 1.18 -4.40 -4.09
CA ASN A 76 0.85 -5.36 -3.04
C ASN A 76 2.03 -5.55 -2.07
N ALA A 77 3.24 -5.67 -2.59
CA ALA A 77 4.45 -5.72 -1.78
C ALA A 77 4.77 -4.38 -1.07
N ALA A 78 4.41 -3.24 -1.66
CA ALA A 78 4.52 -1.94 -1.01
C ALA A 78 3.63 -1.87 0.24
N VAL A 79 2.41 -2.41 0.21
CA VAL A 79 1.52 -2.50 1.40
C VAL A 79 2.17 -3.32 2.52
N ILE A 80 2.77 -4.47 2.19
CA ILE A 80 3.53 -5.27 3.17
C ILE A 80 4.70 -4.47 3.75
N GLY A 81 5.40 -3.71 2.90
CA GLY A 81 6.44 -2.79 3.31
C GLY A 81 5.97 -1.69 4.27
N ILE A 82 4.79 -1.09 4.02
CA ILE A 82 4.18 -0.09 4.90
C ILE A 82 3.97 -0.67 6.31
N PHE A 83 3.44 -1.90 6.42
CA PHE A 83 3.29 -2.59 7.70
C PHE A 83 4.62 -2.82 8.41
N TRP A 84 5.70 -3.05 7.64
CA TRP A 84 7.04 -3.22 8.19
C TRP A 84 7.68 -1.94 8.74
N GLY A 85 7.16 -0.77 8.38
CA GLY A 85 7.70 0.52 8.81
C GLY A 85 7.81 0.66 10.33
N HIS A 86 6.89 0.07 11.09
CA HIS A 86 6.98 0.08 12.55
C HIS A 86 8.22 -0.67 13.06
N PHE A 87 8.51 -1.85 12.51
CA PHE A 87 9.67 -2.66 12.87
C PHE A 87 10.99 -1.96 12.54
N PHE A 88 11.03 -1.22 11.42
CA PHE A 88 12.18 -0.38 11.08
C PHE A 88 12.36 0.77 12.07
N ALA A 89 11.28 1.45 12.46
CA ALA A 89 11.31 2.52 13.44
C ALA A 89 11.79 2.05 14.82
N ALA A 90 11.43 0.84 15.23
CA ALA A 90 11.84 0.24 16.51
C ALA A 90 13.28 -0.31 16.50
N GLY A 91 14.00 -0.24 15.37
CA GLY A 91 15.33 -0.85 15.23
C GLY A 91 15.32 -2.39 15.18
N HIS A 92 14.14 -3.01 15.24
CA HIS A 92 13.96 -4.46 15.18
C HIS A 92 13.51 -4.85 13.77
N TRP A 93 14.43 -4.84 12.79
CA TRP A 93 14.04 -4.84 11.38
C TRP A 93 13.35 -6.12 10.89
N GLN A 94 13.53 -7.24 11.60
CA GLN A 94 12.93 -8.55 11.28
C GLN A 94 13.06 -8.95 9.80
N ILE A 95 14.24 -8.69 9.22
CA ILE A 95 14.51 -8.87 7.79
C ILE A 95 14.14 -10.28 7.27
N PRO A 96 14.43 -11.39 7.98
CA PRO A 96 14.05 -12.72 7.49
C PRO A 96 12.54 -12.86 7.30
N LEU A 97 11.75 -12.41 8.28
CA LEU A 97 10.29 -12.47 8.21
C LEU A 97 9.74 -11.52 7.14
N PHE A 98 10.36 -10.35 6.96
CA PHE A 98 10.00 -9.42 5.88
C PHE A 98 10.16 -10.06 4.51
N VAL A 99 11.31 -10.70 4.24
CA VAL A 99 11.58 -11.38 2.97
C VAL A 99 10.60 -12.53 2.74
N ILE A 100 10.30 -13.32 3.78
CA ILE A 100 9.29 -14.39 3.71
C ILE A 100 7.91 -13.79 3.37
N ALA A 101 7.51 -12.69 4.00
CA ALA A 101 6.23 -12.03 3.73
C ALA A 101 6.15 -11.50 2.30
N LEU A 102 7.21 -10.88 1.77
CA LEU A 102 7.26 -10.45 0.37
C LEU A 102 7.18 -11.62 -0.60
N GLY A 103 7.88 -12.73 -0.30
CA GLY A 103 7.81 -13.96 -1.09
C GLY A 103 6.42 -14.59 -1.09
N LEU A 104 5.76 -14.64 0.07
CA LEU A 104 4.38 -15.10 0.18
C LEU A 104 3.43 -14.21 -0.61
N CYS A 105 3.57 -12.89 -0.50
CA CYS A 105 2.74 -11.92 -1.23
C CYS A 105 2.84 -12.14 -2.75
N LEU A 106 4.06 -12.27 -3.28
CA LEU A 106 4.29 -12.55 -4.70
C LEU A 106 3.73 -13.92 -5.12
N ALA A 107 3.85 -14.94 -4.27
CA ALA A 107 3.30 -16.27 -4.56
C ALA A 107 1.77 -16.25 -4.61
N VAL A 108 1.12 -15.58 -3.66
CA VAL A 108 -0.33 -15.40 -3.64
C VAL A 108 -0.78 -14.57 -4.84
N GLU A 109 -0.09 -13.48 -5.15
CA GLU A 109 -0.37 -12.62 -6.30
C GLU A 109 -0.28 -13.39 -7.62
N PHE A 110 0.76 -14.22 -7.79
CA PHE A 110 0.91 -15.09 -8.94
C PHE A 110 -0.24 -16.07 -9.12
N LEU A 111 -0.65 -16.76 -8.04
CA LEU A 111 -1.74 -17.72 -8.06
C LEU A 111 -3.09 -17.04 -8.35
N LEU A 112 -3.38 -15.93 -7.65
CA LEU A 112 -4.63 -15.19 -7.81
C LEU A 112 -4.72 -14.53 -9.19
N THR A 113 -3.64 -13.96 -9.72
CA THR A 113 -3.64 -13.37 -11.07
C THR A 113 -4.05 -14.40 -12.11
N ARG A 114 -3.51 -15.63 -12.04
CA ARG A 114 -3.88 -16.69 -13.00
C ARG A 114 -5.31 -17.18 -12.86
N PHE A 115 -5.80 -17.25 -11.62
CA PHE A 115 -7.17 -17.69 -11.35
C PHE A 115 -8.19 -16.62 -11.76
N LEU A 116 -8.02 -15.39 -11.27
CA LEU A 116 -8.96 -14.28 -11.49
C LEU A 116 -8.95 -13.78 -12.93
N TRP A 117 -7.83 -13.91 -13.65
CA TRP A 117 -7.80 -13.56 -15.08
C TRP A 117 -8.71 -14.46 -15.92
N ARG A 118 -8.93 -15.72 -15.53
CA ARG A 118 -9.93 -16.58 -16.20
C ARG A 118 -11.37 -16.13 -16.00
N LEU A 119 -11.59 -15.24 -15.04
CA LEU A 119 -12.88 -14.68 -14.68
C LEU A 119 -13.00 -13.19 -15.08
N ASP A 120 -12.01 -12.65 -15.79
CA ASP A 120 -11.90 -11.22 -16.13
C ASP A 120 -11.95 -10.27 -14.91
N LEU A 121 -11.44 -10.73 -13.76
CA LEU A 121 -11.41 -9.98 -12.51
C LEU A 121 -10.00 -9.45 -12.17
N PRO A 122 -9.89 -8.23 -11.60
CA PRO A 122 -8.63 -7.73 -11.08
C PRO A 122 -8.25 -8.38 -9.75
N VAL A 123 -6.94 -8.50 -9.49
CA VAL A 123 -6.42 -9.07 -8.24
C VAL A 123 -6.57 -8.12 -7.04
N LEU A 124 -6.51 -6.81 -7.31
CA LEU A 124 -6.56 -5.75 -6.29
C LEU A 124 -5.56 -6.03 -5.17
N THR A 125 -5.90 -5.63 -3.94
CA THR A 125 -5.05 -5.77 -2.76
C THR A 125 -5.18 -7.12 -2.05
N LEU A 126 -5.89 -8.09 -2.63
CA LEU A 126 -6.09 -9.41 -2.03
C LEU A 126 -4.77 -10.11 -1.63
N PRO A 127 -3.69 -10.09 -2.44
CA PRO A 127 -2.42 -10.69 -2.06
C PRO A 127 -1.81 -10.07 -0.81
N ALA A 128 -1.85 -8.74 -0.71
CA ALA A 128 -1.37 -8.03 0.46
C ALA A 128 -2.20 -8.36 1.71
N VAL A 129 -3.53 -8.39 1.60
CA VAL A 129 -4.44 -8.69 2.71
C VAL A 129 -4.23 -10.11 3.24
N VAL A 130 -4.20 -11.11 2.34
CA VAL A 130 -3.94 -12.52 2.72
C VAL A 130 -2.59 -12.65 3.42
N THR A 131 -1.55 -12.03 2.86
CA THR A 131 -0.21 -12.05 3.44
C THR A 131 -0.18 -11.39 4.82
N ALA A 132 -0.84 -10.24 4.98
CA ALA A 132 -0.91 -9.55 6.26
C ALA A 132 -1.60 -10.40 7.33
N TYR A 133 -2.68 -11.11 7.00
CA TYR A 133 -3.31 -12.07 7.92
C TYR A 133 -2.36 -13.20 8.31
N CYS A 134 -1.65 -13.81 7.36
CA CYS A 134 -0.69 -14.86 7.66
C CYS A 134 0.42 -14.37 8.60
N VAL A 135 1.00 -13.19 8.32
CA VAL A 135 2.02 -12.57 9.17
C VAL A 135 1.45 -12.27 10.56
N ALA A 136 0.24 -11.72 10.66
CA ALA A 136 -0.41 -11.44 11.93
C ALA A 136 -0.60 -12.71 12.78
N GLN A 137 -0.95 -13.85 12.16
CA GLN A 137 -1.05 -15.14 12.85
C GLN A 137 0.31 -15.64 13.36
N ILE A 138 1.39 -15.46 12.59
CA ILE A 138 2.75 -15.80 13.04
C ILE A 138 3.11 -14.97 14.28
N TYR A 139 2.86 -13.66 14.26
CA TYR A 139 3.10 -12.81 15.44
C TYR A 139 2.26 -13.21 16.64
N ALA A 140 0.97 -13.53 16.43
CA ALA A 140 0.10 -14.01 17.49
C ALA A 140 0.61 -15.31 18.11
N ALA A 141 1.09 -16.25 17.29
CA ALA A 141 1.71 -17.50 17.75
C ALA A 141 3.01 -17.27 18.53
N MET A 142 3.73 -16.18 18.26
CA MET A 142 4.92 -15.75 19.01
C MET A 142 4.58 -14.92 20.27
N GLY A 143 3.30 -14.78 20.61
CA GLY A 143 2.84 -14.00 21.77
C GLY A 143 2.80 -12.48 21.56
N GLY A 144 2.96 -12.02 20.33
CA GLY A 144 2.88 -10.61 19.96
C GLY A 144 1.50 -10.20 19.45
N TRP A 145 1.22 -8.89 19.44
CA TRP A 145 0.05 -8.32 18.78
C TRP A 145 0.48 -7.60 17.51
N PHE A 146 -0.17 -7.89 16.38
CA PHE A 146 0.18 -7.31 15.07
C PHE A 146 0.07 -5.76 15.07
N TRP A 147 -0.88 -5.22 15.82
CA TRP A 147 -1.04 -3.78 16.05
C TRP A 147 -0.44 -3.30 17.38
N GLY A 148 0.48 -4.10 17.95
CA GLY A 148 1.13 -3.92 19.24
C GLY A 148 1.68 -2.53 19.53
N ALA A 149 2.05 -1.82 18.47
CA ALA A 149 2.47 -0.44 18.53
C ALA A 149 1.49 0.45 17.79
N GLY A 150 1.03 1.50 18.47
CA GLY A 150 0.26 2.55 17.84
C GLY A 150 1.03 3.21 16.70
N PRO A 151 0.32 3.87 15.77
CA PRO A 151 0.97 4.56 14.67
C PRO A 151 1.93 5.62 15.21
N LEU A 152 3.22 5.48 14.89
CA LEU A 152 4.18 6.55 15.10
C LEU A 152 3.87 7.63 14.06
N LEU A 153 3.25 8.73 14.52
CA LEU A 153 2.96 9.93 13.73
C LEU A 153 4.01 11.01 14.07
N PRO A 154 5.23 10.95 13.51
CA PRO A 154 6.31 11.90 13.82
C PRO A 154 5.94 13.35 13.51
N PHE A 155 4.98 13.58 12.59
CA PHE A 155 4.48 14.89 12.21
C PHE A 155 3.08 15.20 12.78
N GLY A 156 2.61 14.38 13.74
CA GLY A 156 1.29 14.50 14.35
C GLY A 156 0.14 14.43 13.35
N TYR A 157 -1.03 14.90 13.78
CA TYR A 157 -2.25 14.91 12.94
C TYR A 157 -2.15 15.86 11.75
N GLY A 158 -1.32 16.90 11.81
CA GLY A 158 -1.09 17.81 10.68
C GLY A 158 -0.46 17.11 9.48
N GLY A 159 0.56 16.26 9.71
CA GLY A 159 1.17 15.45 8.66
C GLY A 159 0.19 14.45 8.06
N PHE A 160 -0.64 13.82 8.91
CA PHE A 160 -1.70 12.91 8.46
C PHE A 160 -2.73 13.61 7.55
N LEU A 161 -3.26 14.77 7.95
CA LEU A 161 -4.22 15.52 7.12
C LEU A 161 -3.60 16.00 5.81
N LEU A 162 -2.33 16.44 5.84
CA LEU A 162 -1.60 16.79 4.62
C LEU A 162 -1.42 15.59 3.69
N ALA A 163 -1.14 14.40 4.23
CA ALA A 163 -1.06 13.17 3.44
C ALA A 163 -2.38 12.87 2.74
N VAL A 164 -3.52 13.00 3.44
CA VAL A 164 -4.86 12.83 2.84
C VAL A 164 -5.07 13.82 1.68
N MET A 165 -4.74 15.10 1.89
CA MET A 165 -4.84 16.12 0.82
C MET A 165 -3.96 15.78 -0.38
N VAL A 166 -2.72 15.32 -0.14
CA VAL A 166 -1.79 14.93 -1.22
C VAL A 166 -2.34 13.73 -2.00
N ILE A 167 -2.94 12.74 -1.35
CA ILE A 167 -3.58 11.60 -2.04
C ILE A 167 -4.77 12.06 -2.88
N VAL A 168 -5.65 12.90 -2.34
CA VAL A 168 -6.80 13.45 -3.08
C VAL A 168 -6.32 14.23 -4.32
N ILE A 169 -5.27 15.04 -4.18
CA ILE A 169 -4.64 15.75 -5.31
C ILE A 169 -4.08 14.74 -6.33
N ALA A 170 -3.37 13.71 -5.88
CA ALA A 170 -2.80 12.70 -6.76
C ALA A 170 -3.90 11.99 -7.57
N MET A 171 -4.99 11.57 -6.93
CA MET A 171 -6.12 10.94 -7.60
C MET A 171 -6.78 11.89 -8.62
N ALA A 172 -6.91 13.17 -8.27
CA ALA A 172 -7.52 14.18 -9.15
C ALA A 172 -6.71 14.40 -10.43
N THR A 173 -5.39 14.13 -10.44
CA THR A 173 -4.58 14.21 -11.66
C THR A 173 -4.93 13.15 -12.72
N VAL A 174 -5.57 12.04 -12.31
CA VAL A 174 -5.97 10.95 -13.21
C VAL A 174 -7.48 10.97 -13.45
N SER A 175 -8.29 11.15 -12.40
CA SER A 175 -9.74 11.18 -12.52
C SER A 175 -10.38 12.00 -11.41
N VAL A 176 -10.86 13.20 -11.75
CA VAL A 176 -11.64 14.04 -10.82
C VAL A 176 -12.91 13.31 -10.37
N PHE A 177 -13.55 12.57 -11.26
CA PHE A 177 -14.78 11.84 -10.94
C PHE A 177 -14.55 10.76 -9.88
N ALA A 178 -13.57 9.88 -10.08
CA ALA A 178 -13.22 8.84 -9.10
C ALA A 178 -12.77 9.45 -7.76
N THR A 179 -12.03 10.55 -7.82
CA THR A 179 -11.62 11.30 -6.62
C THR A 179 -12.81 11.81 -5.82
N VAL A 180 -13.79 12.43 -6.49
CA VAL A 180 -15.01 12.93 -5.85
C VAL A 180 -15.80 11.77 -5.23
N GLN A 181 -15.93 10.66 -5.94
CA GLN A 181 -16.59 9.45 -5.41
C GLN A 181 -15.87 8.94 -4.15
N ALA A 182 -14.55 8.80 -4.17
CA ALA A 182 -13.77 8.34 -3.04
C ALA A 182 -13.93 9.26 -1.81
N VAL A 183 -13.90 10.59 -2.01
CA VAL A 183 -14.10 11.57 -0.93
C VAL A 183 -15.52 11.49 -0.37
N ILE A 184 -16.55 11.40 -1.22
CA ILE A 184 -17.95 11.29 -0.78
C ILE A 184 -18.16 10.01 0.02
N LEU A 185 -17.72 8.86 -0.50
CA LEU A 185 -17.89 7.56 0.16
C LEU A 185 -17.15 7.51 1.50
N SER A 186 -15.94 8.08 1.57
CA SER A 186 -15.19 8.21 2.83
C SER A 186 -15.91 9.09 3.84
N GLY A 187 -16.49 10.21 3.39
CA GLY A 187 -17.27 11.12 4.23
C GLY A 187 -18.55 10.48 4.78
N VAL A 188 -19.31 9.77 3.94
CA VAL A 188 -20.51 9.02 4.35
C VAL A 188 -20.14 7.97 5.41
N THR A 189 -19.04 7.27 5.22
CA THR A 189 -18.54 6.26 6.18
C THR A 189 -18.18 6.88 7.51
N LEU A 190 -17.48 8.01 7.51
CA LEU A 190 -17.12 8.72 8.74
C LEU A 190 -18.37 9.16 9.51
N LEU A 191 -19.38 9.70 8.82
CA LEU A 191 -20.64 10.10 9.44
C LEU A 191 -21.38 8.91 10.06
N PHE A 192 -21.42 7.79 9.35
CA PHE A 192 -22.03 6.56 9.85
C PHE A 192 -21.27 6.01 11.08
N ALA A 193 -19.93 6.00 11.02
CA ALA A 193 -19.10 5.52 12.12
C ALA A 193 -19.23 6.38 13.38
N LEU A 194 -19.33 7.71 13.23
CA LEU A 194 -19.57 8.65 14.33
C LEU A 194 -20.91 8.43 15.04
N HIS A 195 -21.89 7.84 14.35
CA HIS A 195 -23.19 7.53 14.92
C HIS A 195 -23.22 6.22 15.71
N ILE A 196 -22.31 5.29 15.39
CA ILE A 196 -22.30 3.94 15.97
C ILE A 196 -21.25 3.81 17.07
N TYR A 197 -20.07 4.37 16.86
CA TYR A 197 -18.94 4.20 17.75
C TYR A 197 -18.72 5.43 18.62
N PRO A 198 -18.49 5.28 19.93
CA PRO A 198 -18.15 6.36 20.83
C PRO A 198 -16.65 6.75 20.67
N LEU A 199 -16.21 6.95 19.43
CA LEU A 199 -14.86 7.35 19.08
C LEU A 199 -14.90 8.75 18.46
N ASP A 200 -13.82 9.50 18.64
CA ASP A 200 -13.67 10.79 17.99
C ASP A 200 -13.43 10.61 16.47
N ALA A 201 -13.74 11.66 15.71
CA ALA A 201 -13.62 11.64 14.26
C ALA A 201 -12.19 11.26 13.81
N MET A 202 -11.17 11.64 14.56
CA MET A 202 -9.78 11.35 14.20
C MET A 202 -9.42 9.88 14.38
N ALA A 203 -9.84 9.25 15.47
CA ALA A 203 -9.70 7.79 15.63
C ALA A 203 -10.46 7.04 14.53
N LEU A 204 -11.66 7.51 14.16
CA LEU A 204 -12.45 6.87 13.11
C LEU A 204 -11.85 7.04 11.71
N ILE A 205 -11.31 8.21 11.39
CA ILE A 205 -10.59 8.45 10.13
C ILE A 205 -9.37 7.52 10.02
N GLY A 206 -8.62 7.33 11.11
CA GLY A 206 -7.46 6.44 11.14
C GLY A 206 -7.78 4.94 11.06
N LEU A 207 -8.97 4.51 11.49
CA LEU A 207 -9.37 3.09 11.57
C LEU A 207 -10.29 2.63 10.44
N TRP A 208 -11.16 3.51 9.92
CA TRP A 208 -12.28 3.14 9.05
C TRP A 208 -12.31 3.90 7.72
N GLY A 209 -11.62 5.04 7.61
CA GLY A 209 -11.63 5.85 6.40
C GLY A 209 -11.00 5.17 5.18
N PHE A 210 -10.00 4.31 5.39
CA PHE A 210 -9.23 3.70 4.29
C PHE A 210 -9.88 2.45 3.66
N THR A 211 -10.89 1.83 4.29
CA THR A 211 -11.53 0.61 3.77
C THR A 211 -12.69 0.89 2.81
N VAL A 212 -13.29 2.09 2.86
CA VAL A 212 -14.43 2.48 2.02
C VAL A 212 -14.05 3.45 0.90
N ALA A 213 -12.85 4.04 0.96
CA ALA A 213 -12.22 4.69 -0.18
C ALA A 213 -11.79 3.63 -1.21
N SER A 214 -12.75 2.97 -1.88
CA SER A 214 -12.47 2.28 -3.13
C SER A 214 -12.03 3.32 -4.14
N ALA A 215 -10.87 3.12 -4.73
CA ALA A 215 -10.44 3.93 -5.86
C ALA A 215 -11.34 3.79 -7.08
#